data_AF-A0A0H2RQR0-F1
#
_entry.id   AF-A0A0H2RQR0-F1
#
_cell.length_a   1.000
_cell.length_b   1.000
_cell.length_c   1.000
_cell.angle_alpha   90.00
_cell.angle_beta   90.00
_cell.angle_gamma   90.00
#
_symmetry.space_group_name_H-M   'P 1'
#
loop_
_entity.id
_entity.type
_entity.pdbx_description
1 polymer ?
#
loop_
_entity_poly.entity_id
_entity_poly.type
_entity_poly.pdbx_seq_one_letter_code
_entity_poly.pdbx_strand_id
1 'polypeptide(L)'
;MPQDSSSSDGLSDDSSSILNALRRDDITFSYYSTISTNQTMSDLEGPGRILGNLYSRAGLLLERGLGRLAVRAGIGSYAKTRDAVSKGFFRLFESDDTKEHEETCDVLLLCARSEDVKIQIEVFQCIIDYSIIYPSKVRSAFKGVFKRRQENGDLVAFSWKRHGVEYNFKWLFMYKLVCRCLTSDPNSAIEAAPQFGADEFESWDFSLFEELLRNCSDVADLLLANRIIHVYWNRDEKGIAAYVRRKGPDDPALGKFAAGLVVHWEFCFSQPSRDVKETYVWEPLRITKPFLDGMWKSLRDMEIKLLAELLEDDTRLAVWVDVFKVRHLLRSIKEDSWKTWADIKRFYIEKTWKDLCYENLPNPDQSSLRRKLLCLEDIHGPQMRERFPPQEGSWIDFNDQFIRI
;
A
#
# COMPACT_ATOMS: atom_id res chain seq x y z
N MET A 1 13.79 55.06 12.21
CA MET A 1 13.81 53.60 12.46
C MET A 1 12.67 52.98 11.68
N PRO A 2 12.94 52.26 10.59
CA PRO A 2 11.94 51.44 9.92
C PRO A 2 11.97 50.03 10.52
N GLN A 3 10.80 49.51 10.90
CA GLN A 3 10.61 48.10 11.27
C GLN A 3 10.37 47.31 9.98
N ASP A 4 11.32 46.45 9.62
CA ASP A 4 11.12 45.44 8.58
C ASP A 4 10.34 44.27 9.18
N SER A 5 9.04 44.23 8.90
CA SER A 5 8.17 43.09 9.17
C SER A 5 8.40 42.03 8.10
N SER A 6 9.35 41.10 8.35
CA SER A 6 9.47 39.90 7.52
C SER A 6 8.35 38.92 7.86
N SER A 7 7.30 38.93 7.04
CA SER A 7 6.25 37.91 7.05
C SER A 7 6.81 36.58 6.57
N SER A 8 7.19 35.70 7.50
CA SER A 8 7.55 34.30 7.22
C SER A 8 6.42 33.33 7.60
N ASP A 9 5.18 33.70 7.31
CA ASP A 9 4.01 32.84 7.55
C ASP A 9 3.51 32.31 6.20
N GLY A 10 3.87 31.06 5.90
CA GLY A 10 3.46 30.39 4.68
C GLY A 10 4.12 29.04 4.41
N LEU A 11 4.90 28.48 5.34
CA LEU A 11 5.35 27.09 5.23
C LEU A 11 4.19 26.17 5.61
N SER A 12 3.37 25.92 4.60
CA SER A 12 2.38 24.87 4.44
C SER A 12 2.58 23.69 5.41
N ASP A 13 1.76 23.64 6.47
CA ASP A 13 1.63 22.53 7.43
C ASP A 13 0.87 21.33 6.80
N ASP A 14 1.10 21.11 5.50
CA ASP A 14 0.22 20.34 4.62
C ASP A 14 0.79 18.97 4.25
N SER A 15 1.84 18.53 4.96
CA SER A 15 2.15 17.10 5.04
C SER A 15 1.12 16.43 5.96
N SER A 16 -0.13 16.39 5.51
CA SER A 16 -1.15 15.54 6.11
C SER A 16 -0.58 14.13 6.16
N SER A 17 -0.18 13.71 7.36
CA SER A 17 0.46 12.42 7.60
C SER A 17 -0.32 11.32 6.89
N ILE A 18 0.35 10.36 6.25
CA ILE A 18 -0.29 9.17 5.67
C ILE A 18 -1.27 8.52 6.67
N LEU A 19 -0.97 8.59 7.96
CA LEU A 19 -1.85 8.13 9.03
C LEU A 19 -3.18 8.88 9.04
N ASN A 20 -3.14 10.19 8.84
CA ASN A 20 -4.33 11.02 8.74
C ASN A 20 -5.08 10.70 7.45
N ALA A 21 -4.38 10.54 6.33
CA ALA A 21 -5.01 10.13 5.06
C ALA A 21 -5.68 8.76 5.16
N LEU A 22 -5.08 7.79 5.87
CA LEU A 22 -5.69 6.48 6.12
C LEU A 22 -6.81 6.51 7.18
N ARG A 23 -6.78 7.46 8.13
CA ARG A 23 -7.80 7.59 9.19
C ARG A 23 -9.01 8.42 8.78
N ARG A 24 -8.86 9.36 7.85
CA ARG A 24 -10.01 10.05 7.26
C ARG A 24 -10.79 9.02 6.45
N ASP A 25 -11.86 8.52 7.06
CA ASP A 25 -12.92 7.83 6.35
C ASP A 25 -13.87 8.93 5.86
N ASP A 26 -13.73 9.36 4.60
CA ASP A 26 -14.55 10.45 4.04
C ASP A 26 -16.03 10.06 3.85
N ILE A 27 -16.45 8.91 4.36
CA ILE A 27 -17.82 8.43 4.21
C ILE A 27 -18.40 8.06 5.58
N THR A 28 -18.84 9.09 6.29
CA THR A 28 -19.74 8.92 7.45
C THR A 28 -21.13 8.55 6.92
N PHE A 29 -21.37 7.27 6.63
CA PHE A 29 -22.72 6.79 6.39
C PHE A 29 -23.47 6.74 7.73
N SER A 30 -24.42 7.66 7.94
CA SER A 30 -25.34 7.60 9.07
C SER A 30 -26.36 6.47 8.85
N TYR A 31 -25.99 5.24 9.18
CA TYR A 31 -26.89 4.10 9.10
C TYR A 31 -27.84 4.11 10.31
N TYR A 32 -29.04 4.67 10.14
CA TYR A 32 -30.13 4.56 11.12
C TYR A 32 -30.67 3.12 11.11
N SER A 33 -30.31 2.32 12.11
CA SER A 33 -30.85 0.97 12.31
C SER A 33 -31.93 0.98 13.39
N THR A 34 -33.18 0.74 12.98
CA THR A 34 -34.36 0.63 13.85
C THR A 34 -34.40 -0.78 14.45
N ILE A 35 -33.71 -0.99 15.57
CA ILE A 35 -33.75 -2.26 16.31
C ILE A 35 -34.89 -2.22 17.33
N SER A 36 -35.95 -2.99 17.08
CA SER A 36 -37.07 -3.24 17.99
C SER A 36 -36.81 -4.53 18.77
N THR A 37 -36.46 -4.42 20.05
CA THR A 37 -36.24 -5.57 20.94
C THR A 37 -37.51 -5.91 21.72
N ASN A 38 -38.07 -7.11 21.49
CA ASN A 38 -39.04 -7.75 22.38
C ASN A 38 -38.34 -8.90 23.12
N GLN A 39 -38.02 -8.70 24.40
CA GLN A 39 -37.40 -9.71 25.27
C GLN A 39 -38.45 -10.19 26.28
N THR A 40 -38.74 -11.49 26.30
CA THR A 40 -39.69 -12.12 27.23
C THR A 40 -38.92 -12.91 28.29
N MET A 41 -39.19 -12.65 29.57
CA MET A 41 -38.69 -13.42 30.72
C MET A 41 -39.56 -14.66 30.98
N SER A 42 -38.94 -15.79 31.31
CA SER A 42 -39.62 -17.00 31.79
C SER A 42 -38.84 -17.58 32.97
N ASP A 43 -39.48 -17.71 34.14
CA ASP A 43 -39.16 -18.72 35.15
C ASP A 43 -40.26 -18.74 36.23
N LEU A 44 -41.23 -19.67 36.10
CA LEU A 44 -42.18 -20.04 37.15
C LEU A 44 -42.45 -21.55 37.10
N GLU A 45 -42.51 -22.19 38.27
CA GLU A 45 -42.65 -23.64 38.43
C GLU A 45 -44.11 -24.10 38.27
N GLY A 46 -44.42 -24.71 37.13
CA GLY A 46 -45.74 -25.32 36.84
C GLY A 46 -45.94 -25.43 35.32
N PRO A 47 -46.65 -26.46 34.81
CA PRO A 47 -46.63 -27.04 33.43
C PRO A 47 -45.34 -26.99 32.57
N GLY A 48 -44.34 -26.26 33.01
CA GLY A 48 -43.11 -25.84 32.35
C GLY A 48 -42.11 -26.97 32.20
N ARG A 49 -42.35 -28.12 32.83
CA ARG A 49 -41.55 -29.33 32.65
C ARG A 49 -41.92 -30.08 31.37
N ILE A 50 -43.19 -30.01 30.96
CA ILE A 50 -43.65 -30.53 29.65
C ILE A 50 -43.20 -29.58 28.53
N LEU A 51 -43.34 -28.26 28.76
CA LEU A 51 -42.74 -27.25 27.88
C LEU A 51 -41.21 -27.36 27.85
N GLY A 52 -40.56 -27.64 28.97
CA GLY A 52 -39.10 -27.85 29.07
C GLY A 52 -38.65 -29.03 28.21
N ASN A 53 -39.35 -30.16 28.24
CA ASN A 53 -39.07 -31.29 27.35
C ASN A 53 -39.39 -30.97 25.88
N LEU A 54 -40.42 -30.17 25.61
CA LEU A 54 -40.73 -29.67 24.27
C LEU A 54 -39.60 -28.75 23.76
N TYR A 55 -39.09 -27.86 24.61
CA TYR A 55 -37.97 -26.96 24.32
C TYR A 55 -36.64 -27.69 24.27
N SER A 56 -36.42 -28.75 25.03
CA SER A 56 -35.23 -29.60 24.88
C SER A 56 -35.27 -30.37 23.57
N ARG A 57 -36.43 -30.89 23.14
CA ARG A 57 -36.57 -31.49 21.79
C ARG A 57 -36.47 -30.46 20.68
N ALA A 58 -37.09 -29.30 20.85
CA ALA A 58 -36.97 -28.19 19.92
C ALA A 58 -35.54 -27.66 19.87
N GLY A 59 -34.84 -27.64 21.01
CA GLY A 59 -33.44 -27.27 21.17
C GLY A 59 -32.50 -28.28 20.50
N LEU A 60 -32.77 -29.58 20.59
CA LEU A 60 -31.99 -30.61 19.91
C LEU A 60 -32.22 -30.60 18.38
N LEU A 61 -33.43 -30.23 17.94
CA LEU A 61 -33.72 -29.97 16.52
C LEU A 61 -33.12 -28.65 16.05
N LEU A 62 -33.09 -27.63 16.91
CA LEU A 62 -32.42 -26.36 16.69
C LEU A 62 -30.91 -26.54 16.65
N GLU A 63 -30.30 -27.37 17.50
CA GLU A 63 -28.87 -27.71 17.48
C GLU A 63 -28.52 -28.55 16.25
N ARG A 64 -29.37 -29.50 15.83
CA ARG A 64 -29.16 -30.21 14.55
C ARG A 64 -29.41 -29.31 13.35
N GLY A 65 -30.27 -28.30 13.50
CA GLY A 65 -30.51 -27.23 12.53
C GLY A 65 -29.32 -26.26 12.46
N LEU A 66 -28.78 -25.86 13.61
CA LEU A 66 -27.63 -25.00 13.84
C LEU A 66 -26.33 -25.71 13.47
N GLY A 67 -26.23 -27.03 13.65
CA GLY A 67 -25.11 -27.84 13.20
C GLY A 67 -25.10 -27.97 11.68
N ARG A 68 -26.28 -28.18 11.06
CA ARG A 68 -26.41 -28.08 9.59
C ARG A 68 -26.26 -26.66 9.07
N LEU A 69 -26.68 -25.65 9.84
CA LEU A 69 -26.47 -24.24 9.56
C LEU A 69 -25.04 -23.82 9.86
N ALA A 70 -24.26 -24.50 10.69
CA ALA A 70 -22.85 -24.21 10.98
C ALA A 70 -21.95 -24.88 9.94
N VAL A 71 -22.35 -26.07 9.48
CA VAL A 71 -21.81 -26.71 8.28
C VAL A 71 -22.18 -25.90 7.02
N ARG A 72 -23.39 -25.33 6.92
CA ARG A 72 -23.77 -24.35 5.87
C ARG A 72 -23.21 -22.95 6.07
N ALA A 73 -23.01 -22.50 7.31
CA ALA A 73 -22.41 -21.21 7.68
C ALA A 73 -20.89 -21.31 7.74
N GLY A 74 -20.33 -22.41 7.23
CA GLY A 74 -18.94 -22.44 6.83
C GLY A 74 -17.94 -22.66 7.96
N ILE A 75 -18.27 -23.28 9.10
CA ILE A 75 -17.22 -23.62 10.08
C ILE A 75 -16.22 -24.63 9.48
N GLY A 76 -16.71 -25.63 8.73
CA GLY A 76 -15.86 -26.52 7.94
C GLY A 76 -15.30 -25.87 6.67
N SER A 77 -16.05 -24.94 6.07
CA SER A 77 -15.55 -24.19 4.90
C SER A 77 -14.41 -23.26 5.30
N TYR A 78 -14.42 -22.68 6.50
CA TYR A 78 -13.41 -21.76 6.98
C TYR A 78 -12.06 -22.44 7.19
N ALA A 79 -12.05 -23.66 7.73
CA ALA A 79 -10.82 -24.46 7.83
C ALA A 79 -10.29 -24.81 6.43
N LYS A 80 -11.17 -25.19 5.50
CA LYS A 80 -10.80 -25.47 4.10
C LYS A 80 -10.34 -24.20 3.38
N THR A 81 -10.96 -23.06 3.67
CA THR A 81 -10.61 -21.76 3.10
C THR A 81 -9.29 -21.28 3.68
N ARG A 82 -9.03 -21.46 4.97
CA ARG A 82 -7.74 -21.16 5.57
C ARG A 82 -6.63 -22.00 4.96
N ASP A 83 -6.88 -23.29 4.75
CA ASP A 83 -5.96 -24.17 4.03
C ASP A 83 -5.74 -23.69 2.59
N ALA A 84 -6.80 -23.28 1.88
CA ALA A 84 -6.71 -22.76 0.52
C ALA A 84 -6.00 -21.39 0.43
N VAL A 85 -6.25 -20.46 1.36
CA VAL A 85 -5.53 -19.20 1.53
C VAL A 85 -4.04 -19.50 1.76
N SER A 86 -3.73 -20.46 2.64
CA SER A 86 -2.34 -20.82 2.96
C SER A 86 -1.59 -21.51 1.81
N LYS A 87 -2.32 -22.23 0.94
CA LYS A 87 -1.76 -22.89 -0.24
C LYS A 87 -1.66 -21.96 -1.46
N GLY A 88 -2.19 -20.74 -1.34
CA GLY A 88 -2.20 -19.72 -2.39
C GLY A 88 -3.23 -20.01 -3.46
N PHE A 89 -4.26 -19.17 -3.58
CA PHE A 89 -5.27 -19.28 -4.65
C PHE A 89 -4.78 -18.82 -6.03
N PHE A 90 -3.48 -18.56 -6.22
CA PHE A 90 -2.94 -18.04 -7.50
C PHE A 90 -3.39 -18.89 -8.69
N ARG A 91 -3.46 -20.21 -8.53
CA ARG A 91 -3.86 -21.13 -9.60
C ARG A 91 -5.34 -21.09 -9.97
N LEU A 92 -6.23 -20.57 -9.11
CA LEU A 92 -7.67 -20.57 -9.41
C LEU A 92 -8.05 -19.55 -10.48
N PHE A 93 -7.28 -18.46 -10.62
CA PHE A 93 -7.50 -17.47 -11.68
C PHE A 93 -6.68 -17.72 -12.97
N GLU A 94 -5.80 -18.74 -12.95
CA GLU A 94 -5.15 -19.24 -14.16
C GLU A 94 -6.15 -19.99 -15.07
N SER A 95 -7.19 -20.57 -14.48
CA SER A 95 -8.32 -21.20 -15.18
C SER A 95 -9.04 -20.20 -16.10
N ASP A 96 -9.69 -20.71 -17.14
CA ASP A 96 -10.61 -19.90 -17.97
C ASP A 96 -12.08 -20.08 -17.54
N ASP A 97 -12.33 -20.89 -16.50
CA ASP A 97 -13.67 -21.09 -15.97
C ASP A 97 -14.13 -19.88 -15.13
N THR A 98 -14.96 -19.04 -15.74
CA THR A 98 -15.60 -17.90 -15.07
C THR A 98 -16.37 -18.29 -13.79
N LYS A 99 -16.91 -19.50 -13.72
CA LYS A 99 -17.64 -19.97 -12.54
C LYS A 99 -16.69 -20.25 -11.38
N GLU A 100 -15.52 -20.84 -11.67
CA GLU A 100 -14.47 -21.07 -10.67
C GLU A 100 -13.94 -19.75 -10.10
N HIS A 101 -13.80 -18.72 -10.93
CA HIS A 101 -13.45 -17.38 -10.49
C HIS A 101 -14.50 -16.78 -9.54
N GLU A 102 -15.79 -16.88 -9.89
CA GLU A 102 -16.87 -16.38 -9.04
C GLU A 102 -16.99 -17.15 -7.72
N GLU A 103 -16.81 -18.48 -7.74
CA GLU A 103 -16.78 -19.31 -6.53
C GLU A 103 -15.60 -18.91 -5.63
N THR A 104 -14.44 -18.59 -6.21
CA THR A 104 -13.26 -18.09 -5.48
C THR A 104 -13.53 -16.72 -4.86
N CYS A 105 -14.09 -15.79 -5.62
CA CYS A 105 -14.50 -14.47 -5.12
C CYS A 105 -15.53 -14.58 -3.99
N ASP A 106 -16.52 -15.48 -4.09
CA ASP A 106 -17.50 -15.74 -3.03
C ASP A 106 -16.82 -16.14 -1.71
N VAL A 107 -15.82 -17.02 -1.79
CA VAL A 107 -15.03 -17.48 -0.64
C VAL A 107 -14.19 -16.37 -0.04
N LEU A 108 -13.52 -15.55 -0.87
CA LEU A 108 -12.75 -14.39 -0.41
C LEU A 108 -13.64 -13.37 0.31
N LEU A 109 -14.81 -13.03 -0.25
CA LEU A 109 -15.75 -12.11 0.39
C LEU A 109 -16.27 -12.64 1.74
N LEU A 110 -16.49 -13.96 1.84
CA LEU A 110 -16.91 -14.59 3.09
C LEU A 110 -15.83 -14.46 4.16
N CYS A 111 -14.56 -14.74 3.83
CA CYS A 111 -13.47 -14.67 4.80
C CYS A 111 -13.05 -13.23 5.12
N ALA A 112 -13.25 -12.28 4.21
CA ALA A 112 -13.07 -10.85 4.47
C ALA A 112 -14.02 -10.32 5.57
N ARG A 113 -15.18 -10.97 5.76
CA ARG A 113 -16.13 -10.69 6.86
C ARG A 113 -15.75 -11.34 8.20
N SER A 114 -14.60 -12.02 8.29
CA SER A 114 -14.19 -12.70 9.52
C SER A 114 -14.01 -11.73 10.70
N GLU A 115 -14.30 -12.21 11.91
CA GLU A 115 -14.01 -11.48 13.15
C GLU A 115 -12.52 -11.48 13.51
N ASP A 116 -11.73 -12.38 12.92
CA ASP A 116 -10.28 -12.47 13.11
C ASP A 116 -9.58 -11.49 12.16
N VAL A 117 -9.03 -10.41 12.75
CA VAL A 117 -8.30 -9.34 12.05
C VAL A 117 -7.13 -9.88 11.23
N LYS A 118 -6.46 -10.95 11.68
CA LYS A 118 -5.35 -11.54 10.95
C LYS A 118 -5.84 -12.17 9.64
N ILE A 119 -6.97 -12.87 9.71
CA ILE A 119 -7.54 -13.53 8.54
C ILE A 119 -8.10 -12.49 7.56
N GLN A 120 -8.68 -11.40 8.05
CA GLN A 120 -9.06 -10.27 7.19
C GLN A 120 -7.85 -9.72 6.42
N ILE A 121 -6.71 -9.46 7.09
CA ILE A 121 -5.49 -8.95 6.44
C ILE A 121 -4.98 -9.92 5.37
N GLU A 122 -4.92 -11.22 5.66
CA GLU A 122 -4.48 -12.25 4.70
C GLU A 122 -5.40 -12.27 3.46
N VAL A 123 -6.70 -12.19 3.66
CA VAL A 123 -7.68 -12.20 2.57
C VAL A 123 -7.66 -10.90 1.77
N PHE A 124 -7.53 -9.74 2.42
CA PHE A 124 -7.39 -8.46 1.73
C PHE A 124 -6.19 -8.47 0.81
N GLN A 125 -5.07 -9.02 1.28
CA GLN A 125 -3.88 -9.19 0.46
C GLN A 125 -4.15 -10.07 -0.76
N CYS A 126 -4.79 -11.22 -0.59
CA CYS A 126 -5.16 -12.07 -1.72
C CYS A 126 -6.02 -11.33 -2.74
N ILE A 127 -7.03 -10.57 -2.29
CA ILE A 127 -7.89 -9.80 -3.21
C ILE A 127 -7.08 -8.76 -3.97
N ILE A 128 -6.19 -8.03 -3.29
CA ILE A 128 -5.32 -7.03 -3.91
C ILE A 128 -4.40 -7.69 -4.95
N ASP A 129 -3.72 -8.77 -4.58
CA ASP A 129 -2.77 -9.45 -5.45
C ASP A 129 -3.46 -10.01 -6.70
N TYR A 130 -4.63 -10.65 -6.55
CA TYR A 130 -5.38 -11.13 -7.72
C TYR A 130 -5.90 -10.00 -8.58
N SER A 131 -6.35 -8.90 -7.97
CA SER A 131 -6.82 -7.73 -8.73
C SER A 131 -5.69 -7.08 -9.53
N ILE A 132 -4.44 -7.25 -9.10
CA ILE A 132 -3.25 -6.78 -9.83
C ILE A 132 -2.83 -7.77 -10.91
N ILE A 133 -2.77 -9.07 -10.59
CA ILE A 133 -2.25 -10.11 -11.49
C ILE A 133 -3.26 -10.46 -12.60
N TYR A 134 -4.55 -10.47 -12.27
CA TYR A 134 -5.65 -10.86 -13.17
C TYR A 134 -6.79 -9.82 -13.16
N PRO A 135 -6.50 -8.53 -13.46
CA PRO A 135 -7.44 -7.43 -13.24
C PRO A 135 -8.80 -7.67 -13.89
N SER A 136 -8.81 -8.08 -15.17
CA SER A 136 -10.04 -8.34 -15.93
C SER A 136 -10.83 -9.52 -15.40
N LYS A 137 -10.18 -10.66 -15.09
CA LYS A 137 -10.84 -11.88 -14.60
C LYS A 137 -11.45 -11.65 -13.23
N VAL A 138 -10.68 -11.08 -12.31
CA VAL A 138 -11.08 -10.84 -10.91
C VAL A 138 -12.20 -9.82 -10.81
N ARG A 139 -12.10 -8.71 -11.56
CA ARG A 139 -13.14 -7.69 -11.54
C ARG A 139 -14.46 -8.20 -12.14
N SER A 140 -14.39 -8.94 -13.25
CA SER A 140 -15.57 -9.57 -13.84
C SER A 140 -16.23 -10.53 -12.85
N ALA A 141 -15.43 -11.35 -12.15
CA ALA A 141 -15.92 -12.30 -11.16
C ALA A 141 -16.57 -11.62 -9.95
N PHE A 142 -15.94 -10.60 -9.36
CA PHE A 142 -16.57 -9.84 -8.27
C PHE A 142 -17.87 -9.16 -8.71
N LYS A 143 -17.90 -8.58 -9.93
CA LYS A 143 -19.12 -7.98 -10.48
C LYS A 143 -20.23 -9.02 -10.66
N GLY A 144 -19.90 -10.22 -11.15
CA GLY A 144 -20.82 -11.34 -11.26
C GLY A 144 -21.40 -11.76 -9.91
N VAL A 145 -20.53 -11.89 -8.90
CA VAL A 145 -20.91 -12.19 -7.51
C VAL A 145 -21.84 -11.12 -6.93
N PHE A 146 -21.46 -9.85 -6.99
CA PHE A 146 -22.26 -8.74 -6.46
C PHE A 146 -23.63 -8.64 -7.15
N LYS A 147 -23.65 -8.77 -8.49
CA LYS A 147 -24.90 -8.80 -9.26
C LYS A 147 -25.80 -9.96 -8.86
N ARG A 148 -25.25 -11.17 -8.71
CA ARG A 148 -26.01 -12.36 -8.27
C ARG A 148 -26.62 -12.15 -6.88
N ARG A 149 -25.86 -11.54 -5.96
CA ARG A 149 -26.29 -11.28 -4.58
C ARG A 149 -27.17 -10.03 -4.42
N GLN A 150 -27.31 -9.22 -5.47
CA GLN A 150 -27.94 -7.89 -5.42
C GLN A 150 -27.27 -6.98 -4.37
N GLU A 151 -25.95 -7.11 -4.22
CA GLU A 151 -25.14 -6.32 -3.29
C GLU A 151 -24.34 -5.25 -4.07
N ASN A 152 -23.97 -4.15 -3.41
CA ASN A 152 -23.02 -3.17 -3.93
C ASN A 152 -21.64 -3.42 -3.29
N GLY A 153 -20.58 -3.45 -4.10
CA GLY A 153 -19.23 -3.78 -3.65
C GLY A 153 -18.70 -2.86 -2.54
N ASP A 154 -18.98 -1.55 -2.64
CA ASP A 154 -18.57 -0.56 -1.66
C ASP A 154 -19.28 -0.77 -0.32
N LEU A 155 -20.58 -1.09 -0.34
CA LEU A 155 -21.34 -1.42 0.87
C LEU A 155 -20.86 -2.73 1.51
N VAL A 156 -20.49 -3.72 0.69
CA VAL A 156 -19.93 -4.98 1.19
C VAL A 156 -18.57 -4.74 1.84
N ALA A 157 -17.66 -4.00 1.20
CA ALA A 157 -16.36 -3.68 1.77
C ALA A 157 -16.51 -2.86 3.06
N PHE A 158 -17.39 -1.86 3.07
CA PHE A 158 -17.68 -1.03 4.24
C PHE A 158 -18.13 -1.85 5.45
N SER A 159 -18.90 -2.92 5.23
CA SER A 159 -19.38 -3.80 6.30
C SER A 159 -18.28 -4.55 7.06
N TRP A 160 -17.05 -4.61 6.53
CA TRP A 160 -15.93 -5.32 7.18
C TRP A 160 -15.32 -4.54 8.34
N LYS A 161 -15.49 -3.21 8.35
CA LYS A 161 -15.04 -2.35 9.43
C LYS A 161 -16.11 -2.29 10.52
N ARG A 162 -15.80 -2.84 11.70
CA ARG A 162 -16.72 -2.91 12.83
C ARG A 162 -16.61 -1.67 13.71
N HIS A 163 -17.75 -1.19 14.17
CA HIS A 163 -17.82 -0.09 15.13
C HIS A 163 -17.18 -0.50 16.47
N GLY A 164 -16.38 0.39 17.06
CA GLY A 164 -15.72 0.17 18.36
C GLY A 164 -14.50 -0.76 18.33
N VAL A 165 -14.12 -1.32 17.18
CA VAL A 165 -12.90 -2.12 17.04
C VAL A 165 -11.74 -1.21 16.63
N GLU A 166 -10.68 -1.22 17.43
CA GLU A 166 -9.44 -0.52 17.09
C GLU A 166 -8.62 -1.39 16.12
N TYR A 167 -8.53 -0.94 14.87
CA TYR A 167 -7.75 -1.62 13.85
C TYR A 167 -6.32 -1.08 13.80
N ASN A 168 -5.35 -1.98 13.70
CA ASN A 168 -3.97 -1.57 13.50
C ASN A 168 -3.77 -0.96 12.10
N PHE A 169 -2.63 -0.28 11.94
CA PHE A 169 -2.30 0.43 10.72
C PHE A 169 -2.18 -0.48 9.49
N LYS A 170 -1.66 -1.71 9.66
CA LYS A 170 -1.62 -2.73 8.59
C LYS A 170 -3.01 -3.05 8.06
N TRP A 171 -3.97 -3.27 8.95
CA TRP A 171 -5.34 -3.56 8.58
C TRP A 171 -5.97 -2.38 7.82
N LEU A 172 -5.83 -1.15 8.33
CA LEU A 172 -6.40 0.05 7.69
C LEU A 172 -5.84 0.28 6.29
N PHE A 173 -4.54 0.07 6.12
CA PHE A 173 -3.87 0.15 4.82
C PHE A 173 -4.44 -0.88 3.83
N MET A 174 -4.46 -2.17 4.21
CA MET A 174 -4.96 -3.23 3.34
C MET A 174 -6.45 -3.04 3.02
N TYR A 175 -7.22 -2.63 4.02
CA TYR A 175 -8.63 -2.29 3.89
C TYR A 175 -8.87 -1.22 2.82
N LYS A 176 -8.09 -0.13 2.80
CA LYS A 176 -8.23 0.92 1.78
C LYS A 176 -7.92 0.41 0.38
N LEU A 177 -6.85 -0.38 0.21
CA LEU A 177 -6.48 -0.94 -1.08
C LEU A 177 -7.54 -1.92 -1.59
N VAL A 178 -8.04 -2.82 -0.74
CA VAL A 178 -9.08 -3.78 -1.14
C VAL A 178 -10.41 -3.09 -1.46
N CYS A 179 -10.78 -2.01 -0.76
CA CYS A 179 -11.95 -1.21 -1.12
C CYS A 179 -11.82 -0.66 -2.54
N ARG A 180 -10.62 -0.15 -2.91
CA ARG A 180 -10.34 0.31 -4.28
C ARG A 180 -10.43 -0.81 -5.30
N CYS A 181 -10.05 -2.05 -4.97
CA CYS A 181 -10.19 -3.19 -5.86
C CYS A 181 -11.65 -3.64 -6.08
N LEU A 182 -12.53 -3.41 -5.11
CA LEU A 182 -13.91 -3.89 -5.11
C LEU A 182 -14.94 -2.83 -5.48
N THR A 183 -14.52 -1.58 -5.62
CA THR A 183 -15.43 -0.49 -5.96
C THR A 183 -16.10 -0.74 -7.31
N SER A 184 -17.39 -0.40 -7.37
CA SER A 184 -18.16 -0.57 -8.61
C SER A 184 -17.84 0.52 -9.63
N ASP A 185 -17.36 1.67 -9.14
CA ASP A 185 -17.01 2.79 -9.98
C ASP A 185 -15.70 2.50 -10.75
N PRO A 186 -15.60 2.94 -12.01
CA PRO A 186 -14.37 2.75 -12.78
C PRO A 186 -13.24 3.56 -12.14
N ASN A 187 -12.30 2.88 -11.49
CA ASN A 187 -11.06 3.50 -11.06
C ASN A 187 -10.09 3.55 -12.25
N SER A 188 -9.84 4.75 -12.76
CA SER A 188 -8.97 4.97 -13.92
C SER A 188 -7.56 4.37 -13.79
N ALA A 189 -7.02 4.22 -12.58
CA ALA A 189 -5.74 3.53 -12.35
C ALA A 189 -5.88 2.01 -12.55
N ILE A 190 -6.94 1.40 -11.99
CA ILE A 190 -7.20 -0.04 -12.16
C ILE A 190 -7.61 -0.36 -13.60
N GLU A 191 -8.32 0.54 -14.28
CA GLU A 191 -8.72 0.39 -15.69
C GLU A 191 -7.57 0.49 -16.69
N ALA A 192 -6.45 1.08 -16.29
CA ALA A 192 -5.22 1.07 -17.08
C ALA A 192 -4.50 -0.30 -16.97
N ALA A 193 -4.75 -1.05 -15.90
CA ALA A 193 -4.09 -2.33 -15.63
C ALA A 193 -4.40 -3.51 -16.59
N PRO A 194 -5.57 -3.62 -17.26
CA PRO A 194 -5.86 -4.70 -18.21
C PRO A 194 -4.90 -4.78 -19.39
N GLN A 195 -4.12 -3.73 -19.66
CA GLN A 195 -3.06 -3.74 -20.68
C GLN A 195 -1.92 -4.70 -20.31
N PHE A 196 -1.76 -5.02 -19.01
CA PHE A 196 -0.75 -5.93 -18.51
C PHE A 196 -1.28 -7.37 -18.55
N GLY A 197 -1.05 -8.07 -19.66
CA GLY A 197 -1.42 -9.48 -19.81
C GLY A 197 -0.67 -10.38 -18.81
N ALA A 198 -1.31 -11.47 -18.39
CA ALA A 198 -0.71 -12.45 -17.46
C ALA A 198 0.50 -13.20 -18.06
N ASP A 199 0.68 -13.17 -19.38
CA ASP A 199 1.76 -13.88 -20.07
C ASP A 199 3.07 -13.07 -20.12
N GLU A 200 3.05 -11.80 -19.71
CA GLU A 200 4.14 -10.83 -19.88
C GLU A 200 4.57 -10.19 -18.55
N PHE A 201 4.83 -11.01 -17.53
CA PHE A 201 5.46 -10.50 -16.31
C PHE A 201 6.87 -9.99 -16.62
N GLU A 202 7.22 -8.83 -16.05
CA GLU A 202 8.58 -8.28 -16.05
C GLU A 202 9.16 -7.91 -17.44
N SER A 203 8.33 -7.52 -18.41
CA SER A 203 8.79 -7.14 -19.76
C SER A 203 8.58 -5.66 -20.12
N TRP A 204 7.84 -4.91 -19.30
CA TRP A 204 7.31 -3.60 -19.68
C TRP A 204 8.26 -2.41 -19.39
N ASP A 205 8.31 -1.45 -20.33
CA ASP A 205 8.96 -0.12 -20.15
C ASP A 205 8.14 0.79 -19.24
N PHE A 206 8.82 1.72 -18.56
CA PHE A 206 8.16 2.62 -17.61
C PHE A 206 7.11 3.53 -18.27
N SER A 207 7.19 3.80 -19.58
CA SER A 207 6.18 4.61 -20.27
C SER A 207 4.77 4.07 -20.17
N LEU A 208 4.61 2.78 -19.94
CA LEU A 208 3.29 2.15 -19.82
C LEU A 208 2.65 2.40 -18.45
N PHE A 209 3.48 2.73 -17.46
CA PHE A 209 2.99 3.13 -16.14
C PHE A 209 2.73 4.64 -16.05
N GLU A 210 3.08 5.43 -17.08
CA GLU A 210 2.86 6.88 -17.10
C GLU A 210 1.36 7.21 -16.99
N GLU A 211 0.52 6.54 -17.78
CA GLU A 211 -0.94 6.72 -17.73
C GLU A 211 -1.51 6.28 -16.37
N LEU A 212 -1.07 5.10 -15.88
CA LEU A 212 -1.44 4.59 -14.56
C LEU A 212 -1.16 5.60 -13.45
N LEU A 213 0.07 6.15 -13.41
CA LEU A 213 0.49 7.11 -12.40
C LEU A 213 -0.27 8.44 -12.55
N ARG A 214 -0.43 8.94 -13.79
CA ARG A 214 -1.19 10.19 -14.04
C ARG A 214 -2.64 10.10 -13.58
N ASN A 215 -3.25 8.92 -13.72
CA ASN A 215 -4.61 8.63 -13.31
C ASN A 215 -4.78 8.42 -11.79
N CYS A 216 -3.69 8.31 -11.02
CA CYS A 216 -3.80 8.22 -9.56
C CYS A 216 -4.33 9.52 -8.97
N SER A 217 -5.47 9.44 -8.29
CA SER A 217 -6.16 10.59 -7.70
C SER A 217 -5.81 10.80 -6.22
N ASP A 218 -5.45 9.72 -5.53
CA ASP A 218 -5.12 9.74 -4.11
C ASP A 218 -3.99 8.78 -3.73
N VAL A 219 -3.73 8.70 -2.42
CA VAL A 219 -2.69 7.86 -1.84
C VAL A 219 -2.95 6.36 -2.06
N ALA A 220 -4.21 5.91 -2.04
CA ALA A 220 -4.54 4.51 -2.23
C ALA A 220 -4.30 4.08 -3.68
N ASP A 221 -4.63 4.95 -4.65
CA ASP A 221 -4.32 4.74 -6.06
C ASP A 221 -2.81 4.65 -6.28
N LEU A 222 -2.01 5.55 -5.69
CA LEU A 222 -0.54 5.52 -5.79
C LEU A 222 0.06 4.22 -5.23
N LEU A 223 -0.47 3.74 -4.11
CA LEU A 223 -0.04 2.48 -3.50
C LEU A 223 -0.38 1.26 -4.37
N LEU A 224 -1.58 1.23 -4.96
CA LEU A 224 -1.94 0.20 -5.93
C LEU A 224 -1.06 0.28 -7.18
N ALA A 225 -0.84 1.48 -7.72
CA ALA A 225 0.02 1.68 -8.88
C ALA A 225 1.45 1.18 -8.62
N ASN A 226 2.02 1.47 -7.45
CA ASN A 226 3.33 0.95 -7.08
C ASN A 226 3.38 -0.57 -7.02
N ARG A 227 2.31 -1.23 -6.56
CA ARG A 227 2.24 -2.69 -6.58
C ARG A 227 2.11 -3.26 -7.98
N ILE A 228 1.32 -2.64 -8.86
CA ILE A 228 1.23 -3.00 -10.27
C ILE A 228 2.62 -2.87 -10.93
N ILE A 229 3.28 -1.73 -10.73
CA ILE A 229 4.64 -1.48 -11.23
C ILE A 229 5.59 -2.55 -10.70
N HIS A 230 5.53 -2.91 -9.41
CA HIS A 230 6.35 -3.99 -8.86
C HIS A 230 6.13 -5.34 -9.56
N VAL A 231 4.89 -5.69 -9.89
CA VAL A 231 4.57 -6.97 -10.52
C VAL A 231 5.00 -7.00 -11.98
N TYR A 232 4.84 -5.90 -12.73
CA TYR A 232 4.97 -5.89 -14.19
C TYR A 232 6.23 -5.22 -14.72
N TRP A 233 6.91 -4.37 -13.95
CA TRP A 233 8.04 -3.63 -14.45
C TRP A 233 9.23 -4.55 -14.77
N ASN A 234 9.72 -4.44 -16.00
CA ASN A 234 10.97 -5.04 -16.41
C ASN A 234 12.12 -4.52 -15.55
N ARG A 235 12.70 -5.41 -14.78
CA ARG A 235 13.74 -5.15 -13.77
C ARG A 235 15.04 -4.58 -14.37
N ASP A 236 15.11 -4.31 -15.66
CA ASP A 236 16.23 -3.64 -16.29
C ASP A 236 16.34 -2.19 -15.79
N GLU A 237 17.44 -1.91 -15.09
CA GLU A 237 17.82 -0.58 -14.59
C GLU A 237 17.79 0.50 -15.69
N LYS A 238 17.93 0.10 -16.95
CA LYS A 238 17.90 1.01 -18.09
C LYS A 238 16.53 1.64 -18.33
N GLY A 239 15.43 1.00 -17.92
CA GLY A 239 14.06 1.48 -18.20
C GLY A 239 13.81 2.88 -17.63
N ILE A 240 14.00 3.06 -16.32
CA ILE A 240 13.83 4.38 -15.68
C ILE A 240 14.86 5.38 -16.19
N ALA A 241 16.13 5.00 -16.27
CA ALA A 241 17.16 5.94 -16.72
C ALA A 241 16.88 6.46 -18.14
N ALA A 242 16.40 5.60 -19.04
CA ALA A 242 15.96 5.98 -20.38
C ALA A 242 14.69 6.82 -20.34
N TYR A 243 13.73 6.48 -19.48
CA TYR A 243 12.50 7.24 -19.30
C TYR A 243 12.78 8.68 -18.83
N VAL A 244 13.56 8.86 -17.75
CA VAL A 244 13.90 10.17 -17.20
C VAL A 244 14.71 10.99 -18.21
N ARG A 245 15.63 10.38 -18.96
CA ARG A 245 16.34 11.07 -20.05
C ARG A 245 15.41 11.60 -21.13
N ARG A 246 14.37 10.83 -21.48
CA ARG A 246 13.41 11.19 -22.51
C ARG A 246 12.40 12.25 -22.05
N LYS A 247 11.94 12.15 -20.80
CA LYS A 247 10.82 12.94 -20.28
C LYS A 247 11.24 14.11 -19.37
N GLY A 248 12.46 14.08 -18.85
CA GLY A 248 12.93 14.99 -17.81
C GLY A 248 12.61 14.46 -16.41
N PRO A 249 13.35 14.92 -15.39
CA PRO A 249 13.09 14.60 -13.98
C PRO A 249 11.82 15.28 -13.47
N ASP A 250 11.35 16.33 -14.15
CA ASP A 250 10.14 17.08 -13.84
C ASP A 250 8.86 16.42 -14.36
N ASP A 251 8.94 15.22 -14.96
CA ASP A 251 7.74 14.53 -15.41
C ASP A 251 6.81 14.21 -14.22
N PRO A 252 5.51 14.60 -14.27
CA PRO A 252 4.58 14.39 -13.18
C PRO A 252 4.40 12.93 -12.75
N ALA A 253 4.59 11.96 -13.65
CA ALA A 253 4.50 10.54 -13.32
C ALA A 253 5.65 10.12 -12.39
N LEU A 254 6.87 10.65 -12.59
CA LEU A 254 8.00 10.39 -11.69
C LEU A 254 7.76 10.96 -10.30
N GLY A 255 7.21 12.19 -10.23
CA GLY A 255 6.80 12.81 -8.96
C GLY A 255 5.78 11.94 -8.21
N LYS A 256 4.72 11.50 -8.90
CA LYS A 256 3.72 10.59 -8.32
C LYS A 256 4.31 9.25 -7.89
N PHE A 257 5.20 8.68 -8.69
CA PHE A 257 5.87 7.42 -8.36
C PHE A 257 6.75 7.57 -7.11
N ALA A 258 7.56 8.63 -7.03
CA ALA A 258 8.37 8.93 -5.86
C ALA A 258 7.50 9.14 -4.61
N ALA A 259 6.41 9.92 -4.71
CA ALA A 259 5.47 10.13 -3.63
C ALA A 259 4.82 8.82 -3.16
N GLY A 260 4.41 7.95 -4.09
CA GLY A 260 3.90 6.62 -3.77
C GLY A 260 4.94 5.75 -3.05
N LEU A 261 6.22 5.84 -3.45
CA LEU A 261 7.31 5.12 -2.78
C LEU A 261 7.53 5.65 -1.36
N VAL A 262 7.49 6.98 -1.15
CA VAL A 262 7.53 7.57 0.19
C VAL A 262 6.43 6.97 1.05
N VAL A 263 5.17 7.07 0.59
CA VAL A 263 3.99 6.54 1.29
C VAL A 263 4.17 5.06 1.63
N HIS A 264 4.66 4.26 0.69
CA HIS A 264 4.92 2.85 0.93
C HIS A 264 5.97 2.64 2.04
N TRP A 265 7.10 3.36 1.97
CA TRP A 265 8.17 3.23 2.95
C TRP A 265 7.78 3.76 4.33
N GLU A 266 6.99 4.83 4.40
CA GLU A 266 6.37 5.30 5.64
C GLU A 266 5.49 4.20 6.24
N PHE A 267 4.76 3.48 5.39
CA PHE A 267 3.94 2.36 5.83
C PHE A 267 4.78 1.24 6.45
N CYS A 268 5.84 0.81 5.77
CA CYS A 268 6.76 -0.21 6.28
C CYS A 268 7.41 0.20 7.60
N PHE A 269 7.80 1.48 7.73
CA PHE A 269 8.45 2.00 8.93
C PHE A 269 7.50 2.09 10.14
N SER A 270 6.22 2.30 9.90
CA SER A 270 5.21 2.48 10.95
C SER A 270 4.74 1.17 11.59
N GLN A 271 5.22 0.01 11.12
CA GLN A 271 4.81 -1.29 11.67
C GLN A 271 5.55 -1.59 12.99
N PRO A 272 4.83 -1.79 14.12
CA PRO A 272 5.44 -1.98 15.42
C PRO A 272 6.12 -3.35 15.61
N SER A 273 5.76 -4.36 14.80
CA SER A 273 6.26 -5.73 14.95
C SER A 273 7.47 -6.01 14.06
N ARG A 274 8.57 -6.42 14.70
CA ARG A 274 9.83 -6.87 14.05
C ARG A 274 9.71 -8.21 13.30
N ASP A 275 8.51 -8.78 13.16
CA ASP A 275 8.26 -9.90 12.24
C ASP A 275 8.20 -9.42 10.78
N VAL A 276 9.25 -8.68 10.39
CA VAL A 276 9.56 -8.20 9.03
C VAL A 276 9.81 -9.36 8.05
N LYS A 277 9.69 -10.61 8.52
CA LYS A 277 9.69 -11.79 7.65
C LYS A 277 8.47 -11.85 6.72
N GLU A 278 7.44 -11.04 6.96
CA GLU A 278 6.29 -10.97 6.07
C GLU A 278 6.65 -10.34 4.72
N THR A 279 6.15 -10.97 3.64
CA THR A 279 6.39 -10.73 2.21
C THR A 279 6.25 -9.28 1.72
N TYR A 280 5.66 -8.38 2.51
CA TYR A 280 5.31 -7.02 2.13
C TYR A 280 6.50 -6.06 2.02
N VAL A 281 7.58 -6.28 2.77
CA VAL A 281 8.74 -5.36 2.75
C VAL A 281 9.62 -5.60 1.51
N TRP A 282 9.46 -6.74 0.84
CA TRP A 282 10.31 -7.15 -0.28
C TRP A 282 9.92 -6.51 -1.60
N GLU A 283 8.62 -6.31 -1.81
CA GLU A 283 8.05 -5.79 -3.04
C GLU A 283 8.56 -4.37 -3.40
N PRO A 284 8.58 -3.41 -2.46
CA PRO A 284 8.91 -2.02 -2.78
C PRO A 284 10.38 -1.83 -3.10
N LEU A 285 11.28 -2.63 -2.53
CA LEU A 285 12.71 -2.50 -2.75
C LEU A 285 13.09 -2.79 -4.19
N ARG A 286 12.43 -3.79 -4.77
CA ARG A 286 12.67 -4.25 -6.14
C ARG A 286 12.46 -3.11 -7.15
N ILE A 287 11.53 -2.21 -6.87
CA ILE A 287 11.28 -1.03 -7.69
C ILE A 287 12.02 0.21 -7.19
N THR A 288 12.26 0.33 -5.88
CA THR A 288 12.91 1.51 -5.28
C THR A 288 14.37 1.61 -5.71
N LYS A 289 15.13 0.50 -5.71
CA LYS A 289 16.56 0.55 -6.08
C LYS A 289 16.75 0.99 -7.55
N PRO A 290 16.14 0.34 -8.56
CA PRO A 290 16.28 0.76 -9.94
C PRO A 290 15.75 2.18 -10.19
N PHE A 291 14.72 2.60 -9.43
CA PHE A 291 14.23 3.97 -9.48
C PHE A 291 15.28 4.99 -9.02
N LEU A 292 15.79 4.84 -7.79
CA LEU A 292 16.82 5.74 -7.24
C LEU A 292 18.06 5.78 -8.13
N ASP A 293 18.48 4.61 -8.63
CA ASP A 293 19.61 4.49 -9.53
C ASP A 293 19.37 5.19 -10.88
N GLY A 294 18.21 4.98 -11.49
CA GLY A 294 17.82 5.66 -12.72
C GLY A 294 17.71 7.18 -12.55
N MET A 295 17.21 7.66 -11.41
CA MET A 295 17.17 9.10 -11.08
C MET A 295 18.58 9.69 -10.98
N TRP A 296 19.51 9.04 -10.29
CA TRP A 296 20.90 9.54 -10.21
C TRP A 296 21.66 9.45 -11.52
N LYS A 297 21.53 8.33 -12.25
CA LYS A 297 22.15 8.14 -13.59
C LYS A 297 21.65 9.20 -14.57
N SER A 298 20.34 9.45 -14.61
CA SER A 298 19.77 10.47 -15.49
C SER A 298 20.27 11.88 -15.18
N LEU A 299 20.47 12.22 -13.90
CA LEU A 299 21.03 13.52 -13.51
C LEU A 299 22.48 13.69 -13.96
N ARG A 300 23.27 12.62 -13.89
CA ARG A 300 24.68 12.59 -14.35
C ARG A 300 24.78 12.78 -15.86
N ASP A 301 23.87 12.16 -16.59
CA ASP A 301 23.85 12.14 -18.06
C ASP A 301 23.21 13.41 -18.68
N MET A 302 22.62 14.29 -17.85
CA MET A 302 21.88 15.46 -18.32
C MET A 302 22.79 16.59 -18.80
N GLU A 303 22.38 17.28 -19.86
CA GLU A 303 23.09 18.46 -20.37
C GLU A 303 23.12 19.59 -19.33
N ILE A 304 24.25 20.30 -19.24
CA ILE A 304 24.44 21.40 -18.26
C ILE A 304 23.35 22.46 -18.36
N LYS A 305 22.86 22.74 -19.57
CA LYS A 305 21.78 23.72 -19.79
C LYS A 305 20.48 23.28 -19.11
N LEU A 306 20.08 22.02 -19.28
CA LEU A 306 18.88 21.46 -18.64
C LEU A 306 19.03 21.42 -17.12
N LEU A 307 20.25 21.19 -16.61
CA LEU A 307 20.53 21.26 -15.18
C LEU A 307 20.34 22.67 -14.63
N ALA A 308 20.64 23.73 -15.41
CA ALA A 308 20.38 25.11 -14.99
C ALA A 308 18.86 25.39 -14.92
N GLU A 309 18.10 24.93 -15.91
CA GLU A 309 16.63 25.08 -15.94
C GLU A 309 15.94 24.30 -14.81
N LEU A 310 16.52 23.17 -14.37
CA LEU A 310 16.04 22.44 -13.19
C LEU A 310 16.14 23.27 -11.91
N LEU A 311 17.06 24.24 -11.86
CA LEU A 311 17.28 25.09 -10.69
C LEU A 311 16.37 26.30 -10.63
N GLU A 312 15.75 26.71 -11.72
CA GLU A 312 14.94 27.92 -11.73
C GLU A 312 13.54 27.69 -11.14
N ASP A 313 13.09 26.44 -11.08
CA ASP A 313 11.74 26.09 -10.69
C ASP A 313 11.74 25.11 -9.50
N ASP A 314 11.35 25.62 -8.32
CA ASP A 314 11.26 24.84 -7.09
C ASP A 314 10.26 23.67 -7.19
N THR A 315 9.27 23.75 -8.10
CA THR A 315 8.35 22.64 -8.34
C THR A 315 9.06 21.43 -8.98
N ARG A 316 10.12 21.67 -9.76
CA ARG A 316 10.94 20.60 -10.35
C ARG A 316 11.85 19.93 -9.33
N LEU A 317 12.14 20.58 -8.21
CA LEU A 317 12.85 19.96 -7.09
C LEU A 317 11.93 19.09 -6.22
N ALA A 318 10.60 19.15 -6.39
CA ALA A 318 9.66 18.38 -5.58
C ALA A 318 9.89 16.86 -5.69
N VAL A 319 10.20 16.34 -6.89
CA VAL A 319 10.54 14.91 -7.05
C VAL A 319 11.79 14.54 -6.25
N TRP A 320 12.78 15.44 -6.16
CA TRP A 320 14.03 15.21 -5.44
C TRP A 320 13.84 15.26 -3.93
N VAL A 321 12.87 16.03 -3.45
CA VAL A 321 12.42 15.98 -2.05
C VAL A 321 11.92 14.57 -1.72
N ASP A 322 11.09 13.98 -2.57
CA ASP A 322 10.57 12.64 -2.32
C ASP A 322 11.63 11.54 -2.51
N VAL A 323 12.54 11.68 -3.49
CA VAL A 323 13.73 10.83 -3.63
C VAL A 323 14.59 10.86 -2.36
N PHE A 324 14.81 12.06 -1.79
CA PHE A 324 15.52 12.22 -0.52
C PHE A 324 14.80 11.49 0.62
N LYS A 325 13.47 11.68 0.76
CA LYS A 325 12.66 11.02 1.80
C LYS A 325 12.69 9.50 1.70
N VAL A 326 12.51 8.94 0.50
CA VAL A 326 12.61 7.49 0.24
C VAL A 326 13.96 6.97 0.73
N ARG A 327 15.05 7.63 0.35
CA ARG A 327 16.39 7.23 0.77
C ARG A 327 16.57 7.35 2.28
N HIS A 328 16.09 8.43 2.89
CA HIS A 328 16.14 8.60 4.34
C HIS A 328 15.49 7.40 5.05
N LEU A 329 14.27 7.06 4.66
CA LEU A 329 13.53 5.91 5.20
C LEU A 329 14.32 4.61 5.05
N LEU A 330 14.88 4.33 3.86
CA LEU A 330 15.72 3.16 3.64
C LEU A 330 16.94 3.10 4.57
N ARG A 331 17.58 4.23 4.84
CA ARG A 331 18.76 4.30 5.73
C ARG A 331 18.43 4.26 7.21
N SER A 332 17.20 4.60 7.59
CA SER A 332 16.72 4.52 8.97
C SER A 332 16.35 3.10 9.39
N ILE A 333 16.23 2.14 8.46
CA ILE A 333 15.89 0.75 8.77
C ILE A 333 17.14 -0.02 9.25
N LYS A 334 16.98 -0.80 10.34
CA LYS A 334 18.05 -1.59 10.98
C LYS A 334 18.68 -2.63 10.06
N GLU A 335 20.01 -2.76 10.06
CA GLU A 335 20.78 -3.64 9.17
C GLU A 335 20.37 -5.14 9.21
N ASP A 336 19.93 -5.66 10.36
CA ASP A 336 19.57 -7.07 10.50
C ASP A 336 18.35 -7.49 9.64
N SER A 337 17.48 -6.55 9.26
CA SER A 337 16.40 -6.83 8.30
C SER A 337 16.91 -7.04 6.87
N TRP A 338 18.18 -6.73 6.61
CA TRP A 338 18.81 -6.74 5.29
C TRP A 338 19.76 -7.91 5.06
N LYS A 339 19.86 -8.89 5.97
CA LYS A 339 20.78 -10.04 5.82
C LYS A 339 20.55 -10.85 4.54
N THR A 340 19.35 -10.79 4.00
CA THR A 340 18.95 -11.37 2.71
C THR A 340 19.21 -10.44 1.51
N TRP A 341 19.72 -9.23 1.72
CA TRP A 341 19.72 -8.12 0.75
C TRP A 341 21.14 -7.60 0.44
N ALA A 342 22.16 -8.47 0.49
CA ALA A 342 23.57 -8.12 0.33
C ALA A 342 23.87 -7.28 -0.95
N ASP A 343 23.13 -7.50 -2.03
CA ASP A 343 23.31 -6.79 -3.32
C ASP A 343 22.62 -5.41 -3.40
N ILE A 344 21.69 -5.13 -2.49
CA ILE A 344 21.01 -3.82 -2.40
C ILE A 344 21.77 -2.88 -1.45
N LYS A 345 22.36 -3.44 -0.38
CA LYS A 345 23.03 -2.70 0.70
C LYS A 345 24.04 -1.66 0.20
N ARG A 346 24.87 -2.02 -0.79
CA ARG A 346 26.18 -1.40 -0.91
C ARG A 346 26.22 0.01 -1.51
N PHE A 347 25.33 0.35 -2.45
CA PHE A 347 25.55 1.58 -3.22
C PHE A 347 24.78 2.80 -2.70
N TYR A 348 23.51 2.65 -2.32
CA TYR A 348 22.63 3.80 -2.00
C TYR A 348 22.39 4.03 -0.51
N ILE A 349 22.58 3.00 0.31
CA ILE A 349 22.23 3.03 1.73
C ILE A 349 23.47 3.37 2.59
N GLU A 350 24.65 2.91 2.20
CA GLU A 350 25.91 3.17 2.92
C GLU A 350 26.33 4.65 2.85
N LYS A 351 26.35 5.22 1.64
CA LYS A 351 26.81 6.59 1.38
C LYS A 351 25.89 7.62 2.02
N THR A 352 26.42 8.77 2.48
CA THR A 352 25.59 9.91 2.92
C THR A 352 24.91 10.59 1.73
N TRP A 353 23.92 11.46 1.99
CA TRP A 353 23.28 12.22 0.92
C TRP A 353 24.28 13.14 0.23
N LYS A 354 25.14 13.76 1.06
CA LYS A 354 26.30 14.51 0.62
C LYS A 354 27.21 13.72 -0.32
N ASP A 355 27.62 12.53 0.06
CA ASP A 355 28.51 11.70 -0.77
C ASP A 355 27.89 11.39 -2.13
N LEU A 356 26.60 11.03 -2.16
CA LEU A 356 25.88 10.77 -3.41
C LEU A 356 25.82 12.02 -4.29
N CYS A 357 25.60 13.20 -3.72
CA CYS A 357 25.59 14.46 -4.47
C CYS A 357 26.96 14.74 -5.10
N TYR A 358 28.07 14.53 -4.37
CA TYR A 358 29.42 14.76 -4.91
C TYR A 358 29.82 13.72 -5.96
N GLU A 359 29.45 12.46 -5.76
CA GLU A 359 29.77 11.38 -6.69
C GLU A 359 28.99 11.46 -8.00
N ASN A 360 27.71 11.84 -7.93
CA ASN A 360 26.87 11.93 -9.12
C ASN A 360 26.97 13.28 -9.83
N LEU A 361 27.41 14.33 -9.12
CA LEU A 361 27.64 15.66 -9.68
C LEU A 361 29.09 16.13 -9.42
N PRO A 362 30.09 15.48 -10.04
CA PRO A 362 31.49 15.82 -9.81
C PRO A 362 31.91 17.12 -10.50
N ASN A 363 31.23 17.51 -11.60
CA ASN A 363 31.63 18.67 -12.41
C ASN A 363 31.40 19.99 -11.63
N PRO A 364 32.41 20.90 -11.56
CA PRO A 364 32.24 22.24 -11.00
C PRO A 364 31.05 23.04 -11.54
N ASP A 365 30.69 22.87 -12.81
CA ASP A 365 29.54 23.54 -13.44
C ASP A 365 28.20 23.11 -12.82
N GLN A 366 28.16 21.92 -12.22
CA GLN A 366 26.99 21.39 -11.50
C GLN A 366 26.95 21.81 -10.03
N SER A 367 27.87 22.67 -9.58
CA SER A 367 28.00 23.04 -8.16
C SER A 367 26.75 23.72 -7.57
N SER A 368 26.02 24.48 -8.39
CA SER A 368 24.76 25.12 -7.96
C SER A 368 23.67 24.09 -7.67
N LEU A 369 23.47 23.13 -8.58
CA LEU A 369 22.53 22.03 -8.38
C LEU A 369 22.92 21.14 -7.21
N ARG A 370 24.20 20.79 -7.13
CA ARG A 370 24.73 20.05 -5.99
C ARG A 370 24.42 20.77 -4.68
N ARG A 371 24.60 22.10 -4.62
CA ARG A 371 24.25 22.89 -3.42
C ARG A 371 22.75 22.81 -3.09
N LYS A 372 21.87 22.97 -4.08
CA LYS A 372 20.41 22.85 -3.87
C LYS A 372 20.00 21.46 -3.37
N LEU A 373 20.56 20.40 -3.96
CA LEU A 373 20.30 19.03 -3.50
C LEU A 373 20.83 18.82 -2.08
N LEU A 374 22.01 19.34 -1.74
CA LEU A 374 22.54 19.30 -0.38
C LEU A 374 21.60 19.99 0.62
N CYS A 375 21.04 21.16 0.26
CA CYS A 375 20.07 21.87 1.10
C CYS A 375 18.83 21.04 1.44
N LEU A 376 18.46 20.02 0.64
CA LEU A 376 17.33 19.15 0.96
C LEU A 376 17.55 18.40 2.29
N GLU A 377 18.79 18.00 2.58
CA GLU A 377 19.13 17.36 3.86
C GLU A 377 19.01 18.33 5.03
N ASP A 378 19.40 19.59 4.85
CA ASP A 378 19.28 20.63 5.88
C ASP A 378 17.81 20.98 6.17
N ILE A 379 16.98 21.06 5.11
CA ILE A 379 15.57 21.45 5.20
C ILE A 379 14.70 20.30 5.71
N HIS A 380 14.81 19.12 5.10
CA HIS A 380 13.91 17.99 5.36
C HIS A 380 14.50 16.97 6.34
N GLY A 381 15.82 16.95 6.53
CA GLY A 381 16.49 15.99 7.41
C GLY A 381 15.99 16.04 8.86
N PRO A 382 15.88 17.22 9.51
CA PRO A 382 15.38 17.31 10.88
C PRO A 382 13.97 16.74 11.03
N GLN A 383 13.04 17.12 10.14
CA GLN A 383 11.66 16.63 10.15
C GLN A 383 11.59 15.11 9.92
N MET A 384 12.40 14.60 8.99
CA MET A 384 12.46 13.17 8.72
C MET A 384 13.03 12.37 9.89
N ARG A 385 14.06 12.88 10.58
CA ARG A 385 14.62 12.24 11.79
C ARG A 385 13.65 12.26 12.96
N GLU A 386 12.88 13.33 13.11
CA GLU A 386 11.83 13.42 14.14
C GLU A 386 10.71 12.42 13.87
N ARG A 387 10.22 12.37 12.63
CA ARG A 387 9.09 11.51 12.24
C ARG A 387 9.47 10.04 12.10
N PHE A 388 10.67 9.76 11.61
CA PHE A 388 11.18 8.42 11.32
C PHE A 388 12.59 8.25 11.92
N PRO A 389 12.70 8.22 13.26
CA PRO A 389 13.99 8.18 13.93
C PRO A 389 14.80 6.96 13.50
N PRO A 390 16.10 7.13 13.19
CA PRO A 390 16.97 6.02 12.83
C PRO A 390 16.89 4.88 13.84
N GLN A 391 16.67 3.66 13.36
CA GLN A 391 16.66 2.49 14.22
C GLN A 391 18.09 2.19 14.70
N GLU A 392 18.22 1.61 15.90
CA GLU A 392 19.51 1.13 16.41
C GLU A 392 20.13 0.11 15.43
N GLY A 393 21.37 0.35 15.02
CA GLY A 393 22.07 -0.43 14.00
C GLY A 393 21.59 -0.16 12.57
N SER A 394 20.92 0.97 12.32
CA SER A 394 20.70 1.50 10.97
C SER A 394 21.93 2.27 10.47
N TRP A 395 21.97 2.58 9.17
CA TRP A 395 23.12 3.29 8.58
C TRP A 395 23.23 4.74 9.04
N ILE A 396 22.11 5.39 9.37
CA ILE A 396 22.17 6.72 9.97
C ILE A 396 22.71 6.64 11.39
N ASP A 397 22.27 5.66 12.18
CA ASP A 397 22.78 5.44 13.54
C ASP A 397 24.30 5.19 13.54
N PHE A 398 24.80 4.31 12.66
CA PHE A 398 26.24 4.10 12.50
C PHE A 398 27.00 5.39 12.19
N ASN A 399 26.53 6.18 11.22
CA ASN A 399 27.20 7.42 10.84
C ASN A 399 27.20 8.46 11.97
N ASP A 400 26.08 8.59 12.69
CA ASP A 400 25.96 9.53 13.80
C ASP A 400 26.87 9.14 14.97
N GLN A 401 27.11 7.85 15.19
CA GLN A 401 28.07 7.36 16.20
C GLN A 401 29.52 7.71 15.82
N PHE A 402 29.90 7.61 14.55
CA PHE A 402 31.25 7.97 14.09
C PHE A 402 31.55 9.48 14.20
N ILE A 403 30.55 10.35 14.05
CA ILE A 403 30.74 11.81 14.15
C ILE A 403 31.01 12.27 15.59
N ARG A 404 30.60 11.46 16.59
CA ARG A 404 30.74 11.79 18.02
C ARG A 404 32.11 11.43 18.61
N ILE A 405 32.95 10.73 17.84
CA ILE A 405 34.31 10.32 18.20
C ILE A 405 35.28 11.31 17.56
#